data_AF-A0A225UX49-F1
#
_entry.id   AF-A0A225UX49-F1
#
_cell.length_a   1.000
_cell.length_b   1.000
_cell.length_c   1.000
_cell.angle_alpha   90.00
_cell.angle_beta   90.00
_cell.angle_gamma   90.00
#
_symmetry.space_group_name_H-M   'P 1'
#
loop_
_entity.id
_entity.type
_entity.pdbx_description
1 polymer ?
#
loop_
_entity_poly.entity_id
_entity_poly.type
_entity_poly.pdbx_seq_one_letter_code
_entity_poly.pdbx_strand_id
1 'polypeptide(L)'
;MTKVEFRDWIAKHYHDKLSQLKEAEQKLEEEVRSKTARMKGLEDCIEQAANKFGYYGVYEQPPFFQNAVDWIQNECWAQERWEPAHRMLRH
;
A
#
# COMPACT_ATOMS: atom_id res chain seq x y z
N MET A 1 14.49 -6.52 -49.36
CA MET A 1 14.23 -6.22 -47.93
C MET A 1 15.48 -5.59 -47.35
N THR A 2 15.37 -4.34 -46.92
CA THR A 2 16.42 -3.57 -46.25
C THR A 2 16.49 -3.92 -44.76
N LYS A 3 17.58 -3.51 -44.10
CA LYS A 3 17.74 -3.68 -42.64
C LYS A 3 16.60 -3.02 -41.85
N VAL A 4 16.07 -1.90 -42.34
CA VAL A 4 14.95 -1.17 -41.71
C VAL A 4 13.67 -2.00 -41.81
N GLU A 5 13.33 -2.46 -43.01
CA GLU A 5 12.13 -3.30 -43.23
C GLU A 5 12.18 -4.60 -42.41
N PHE A 6 13.36 -5.22 -42.30
CA PHE A 6 13.53 -6.43 -41.50
C PHE A 6 13.37 -6.18 -39.99
N ARG A 7 13.88 -5.05 -39.48
CA ARG A 7 13.67 -4.63 -38.09
C ARG A 7 12.18 -4.41 -37.80
N ASP A 8 11.46 -3.79 -38.72
CA ASP A 8 10.04 -3.48 -38.53
C ASP A 8 9.19 -4.77 -38.53
N TRP A 9 9.59 -5.78 -39.31
CA TRP A 9 9.01 -7.13 -39.24
C TRP A 9 9.22 -7.81 -37.89
N ILE A 10 10.44 -7.72 -37.34
CA ILE A 10 10.76 -8.24 -36.00
C ILE A 10 9.92 -7.51 -34.95
N ALA A 11 9.82 -6.19 -35.03
CA ALA A 11 9.01 -5.39 -34.11
C ALA A 11 7.54 -5.78 -34.16
N LYS A 12 6.99 -6.05 -35.36
CA LYS A 12 5.63 -6.53 -35.53
C LYS A 12 5.42 -7.92 -34.90
N HIS A 13 6.39 -8.82 -35.04
CA HIS A 13 6.32 -10.16 -34.44
C HIS A 13 6.24 -10.12 -32.89
N TYR A 14 6.95 -9.18 -32.27
CA TYR A 14 6.96 -9.03 -30.80
C TYR A 14 5.96 -8.00 -30.27
N HIS A 15 5.09 -7.44 -31.12
CA HIS A 15 4.15 -6.38 -30.74
C HIS A 15 3.31 -6.78 -29.53
N ASP A 16 2.68 -7.96 -29.57
CA ASP A 16 1.81 -8.44 -28.48
C ASP A 16 2.59 -8.62 -27.18
N LYS A 17 3.83 -9.10 -27.25
CA LYS A 17 4.69 -9.28 -26.08
C LYS A 17 5.09 -7.94 -25.46
N LEU A 18 5.39 -6.95 -26.30
CA LEU A 18 5.65 -5.58 -25.84
C LEU A 18 4.41 -4.96 -25.19
N SER A 19 3.23 -5.15 -25.77
CA SER A 19 1.97 -4.67 -25.21
C SER A 19 1.67 -5.31 -23.85
N GLN A 20 1.83 -6.63 -23.72
CA GLN A 20 1.67 -7.35 -22.44
C GLN A 20 2.65 -6.87 -21.36
N LEU A 21 3.90 -6.64 -21.72
CA LEU A 21 4.90 -6.11 -20.79
C LEU A 21 4.53 -4.71 -20.30
N LYS A 22 4.04 -3.86 -21.20
CA LYS A 22 3.58 -2.51 -20.87
C LYS A 22 2.34 -2.52 -19.96
N GLU A 23 1.38 -3.41 -20.21
CA GLU A 23 0.22 -3.59 -19.33
C GLU A 23 0.63 -4.10 -17.93
N ALA A 24 1.60 -5.02 -17.87
CA ALA A 24 2.14 -5.51 -16.60
C ALA A 24 2.84 -4.40 -15.83
N GLU A 25 3.63 -3.56 -16.50
CA GLU A 25 4.27 -2.38 -15.93
C GLU A 25 3.24 -1.43 -15.32
N GLN A 26 2.18 -1.08 -16.06
CA GLN A 26 1.10 -0.21 -15.55
C GLN A 26 0.39 -0.79 -14.33
N LYS A 27 0.16 -2.11 -14.30
CA LYS A 27 -0.43 -2.77 -13.12
C LYS A 27 0.51 -2.71 -11.92
N LEU A 28 1.80 -2.92 -12.13
CA LEU A 28 2.81 -2.81 -11.06
C LEU A 28 2.91 -1.37 -10.54
N GLU A 29 2.86 -0.37 -11.41
CA GLU A 29 2.83 1.05 -11.00
C GLU A 29 1.61 1.35 -10.13
N GLU A 30 0.44 0.83 -10.48
CA GLU A 30 -0.78 0.97 -9.68
C GLU A 30 -0.62 0.30 -8.31
N GLU A 31 -0.09 -0.92 -8.28
CA GLU A 31 0.16 -1.64 -7.04
C GLU A 31 1.15 -0.91 -6.13
N VAL A 32 2.23 -0.36 -6.71
CA VAL A 32 3.21 0.45 -5.98
C VAL A 32 2.54 1.68 -5.42
N ARG A 33 1.76 2.41 -6.24
CA ARG A 33 1.03 3.60 -5.77
C ARG A 33 0.07 3.27 -4.64
N SER A 34 -0.68 2.18 -4.76
CA SER A 34 -1.59 1.70 -3.71
C SER A 34 -0.84 1.36 -2.42
N LYS A 35 0.29 0.66 -2.52
CA LYS A 35 1.14 0.32 -1.35
C LYS A 35 1.75 1.56 -0.69
N THR A 36 2.24 2.51 -1.48
CA THR A 36 2.78 3.78 -0.98
C THR A 36 1.70 4.59 -0.26
N ALA A 37 0.49 4.67 -0.82
CA ALA A 37 -0.63 5.33 -0.16
C ALA A 37 -0.97 4.67 1.19
N ARG A 38 -0.96 3.33 1.24
CA ARG A 38 -1.16 2.57 2.50
C ARG A 38 -0.08 2.88 3.52
N MET A 39 1.20 2.84 3.13
CA MET A 39 2.30 3.17 4.04
C MET A 39 2.11 4.55 4.65
N LYS A 40 1.78 5.54 3.81
CA LYS A 40 1.53 6.90 4.26
C LYS A 40 0.33 6.98 5.23
N GLY A 41 -0.78 6.30 4.93
CA GLY A 41 -1.93 6.26 5.84
C GLY A 41 -1.57 5.69 7.22
N LEU A 42 -0.70 4.67 7.26
CA LEU A 42 -0.24 4.10 8.52
C LEU A 42 0.68 5.06 9.29
N GLU A 43 1.59 5.74 8.59
CA GLU A 43 2.43 6.80 9.16
C GLU A 43 1.57 7.93 9.76
N ASP A 44 0.56 8.39 9.03
CA ASP A 44 -0.39 9.41 9.49
C ASP A 44 -1.18 8.92 10.74
N CYS A 45 -1.58 7.65 10.78
CA CYS A 45 -2.23 7.06 11.95
C CYS A 45 -1.29 6.98 13.17
N ILE A 46 -0.01 6.67 12.96
CA ILE A 46 1.00 6.64 14.02
C ILE A 46 1.24 8.05 14.57
N GLU A 47 1.36 9.06 13.69
CA GLU A 47 1.52 10.46 14.11
C GLU A 47 0.30 10.93 14.92
N GLN A 48 -0.91 10.63 14.45
CA GLN A 48 -2.14 10.94 15.19
C GLN A 48 -2.21 10.24 16.54
N ALA A 49 -1.81 8.97 16.61
CA ALA A 49 -1.77 8.24 17.87
C ALA A 49 -0.73 8.82 18.82
N ALA A 50 0.45 9.20 18.31
CA ALA A 50 1.48 9.88 19.09
C ALA A 50 0.98 11.23 19.63
N ASN A 51 0.25 12.02 18.83
CA ASN A 51 -0.34 13.28 19.28
C ASN A 51 -1.49 13.05 20.29
N LYS A 52 -2.27 11.98 20.12
CA LYS A 52 -3.43 11.66 20.94
C LYS A 52 -3.06 11.05 22.30
N PHE A 53 -2.04 10.21 22.33
CA PHE A 53 -1.65 9.43 23.51
C PHE A 53 -0.27 9.81 24.06
N GLY A 54 0.57 10.50 23.29
CA GLY A 54 1.89 10.99 23.70
C GLY A 54 1.81 12.40 24.27
N TYR A 55 1.59 12.51 25.58
CA TYR A 55 1.64 13.80 26.27
C TYR A 55 3.08 14.17 26.68
N TYR A 56 3.48 15.42 26.45
CA TYR A 56 4.70 16.01 26.99
C TYR A 56 4.55 16.18 28.51
N GLY A 57 5.14 15.28 29.29
CA GLY A 57 5.28 15.46 30.74
C GLY A 57 4.73 14.29 31.55
N VAL A 58 5.65 13.38 31.86
CA VAL A 58 5.81 12.61 33.11
C VAL A 58 4.54 12.18 33.89
N TYR A 59 4.42 10.85 34.07
CA TYR A 59 3.56 10.07 34.99
C TYR A 59 2.15 9.67 34.49
N GLU A 60 2.01 8.45 33.93
CA GLU A 60 1.49 7.22 34.60
C GLU A 60 -0.06 7.17 34.66
N GLN A 61 -0.76 6.33 33.87
CA GLN A 61 -0.83 4.88 34.05
C GLN A 61 -1.00 4.05 32.75
N PRO A 62 -0.46 2.80 32.72
CA PRO A 62 -0.61 1.87 31.61
C PRO A 62 -2.07 1.45 31.31
N PRO A 63 -2.38 1.03 30.08
CA PRO A 63 -1.44 0.80 28.98
C PRO A 63 -1.64 1.80 27.82
N PHE A 64 -1.12 3.04 27.95
CA PHE A 64 -1.21 4.06 26.87
C PHE A 64 -0.69 3.58 25.52
N PHE A 65 0.40 2.82 25.51
CA PHE A 65 0.93 2.23 24.29
C PHE A 65 -0.07 1.23 23.69
N GLN A 66 -0.66 0.36 24.50
CA GLN A 66 -1.67 -0.60 24.01
C GLN A 66 -2.91 0.14 23.53
N ASN A 67 -3.37 1.19 24.22
CA ASN A 67 -4.50 2.00 23.79
C ASN A 67 -4.21 2.72 22.46
N ALA A 68 -2.97 3.19 22.25
CA ALA A 68 -2.54 3.78 20.98
C ALA A 68 -2.52 2.74 19.85
N VAL A 69 -1.98 1.56 20.11
CA VAL A 69 -1.97 0.43 19.15
C VAL A 69 -3.38 -0.02 18.83
N ASP A 70 -4.23 -0.21 19.84
CA ASP A 70 -5.62 -0.61 19.70
C ASP A 70 -6.42 0.45 18.94
N TRP A 71 -6.16 1.73 19.19
CA TRP A 71 -6.78 2.82 18.45
C TRP A 71 -6.32 2.87 16.99
N ILE A 72 -5.02 2.68 16.72
CA ILE A 72 -4.53 2.56 15.34
C ILE A 72 -5.25 1.38 14.67
N GLN A 73 -5.26 0.20 15.28
CA GLN A 73 -5.79 -1.01 14.66
C GLN A 73 -7.31 -0.98 14.45
N ASN A 74 -8.08 -0.42 15.39
CA ASN A 74 -9.54 -0.53 15.41
C ASN A 74 -10.28 0.74 15.01
N GLU A 75 -9.62 1.90 15.04
CA GLU A 75 -10.26 3.19 14.76
C GLU A 75 -9.61 3.89 13.57
N CYS A 76 -8.29 4.13 13.59
CA CYS A 76 -7.63 4.89 12.52
C CYS A 76 -7.44 4.05 11.25
N TRP A 77 -6.74 2.93 11.37
CA TRP A 77 -6.42 2.03 10.26
C TRP A 77 -7.61 1.17 9.84
N ALA A 78 -8.52 0.84 10.77
CA ALA A 78 -9.73 0.07 10.45
C ALA A 78 -10.74 0.85 9.59
N GLN A 79 -10.76 2.18 9.65
CA GLN A 79 -11.60 2.99 8.76
C GLN A 79 -11.13 2.86 7.29
N GLU A 80 -9.85 2.57 7.09
CA GLU A 80 -9.28 2.15 5.81
C GLU A 80 -9.36 0.62 5.60
N ARG A 81 -10.44 -0.05 6.02
CA ARG A 81 -10.63 -1.50 5.78
C ARG A 81 -10.75 -1.82 4.28
N TRP A 82 -9.59 -1.92 3.64
CA TRP A 82 -9.35 -2.38 2.27
C TRP A 82 -8.90 -3.86 2.24
N GLU A 83 -8.96 -4.57 3.36
CA GLU A 83 -8.79 -6.03 3.41
C GLU A 83 -10.12 -6.73 3.09
N PRO A 84 -10.17 -7.70 2.16
CA PRO A 84 -11.32 -8.58 2.05
C PRO A 84 -11.37 -9.36 3.35
N ALA A 85 -12.37 -9.05 4.18
CA ALA A 85 -12.60 -9.58 5.51
C ALA A 85 -12.04 -10.99 5.75
N HIS A 86 -10.77 -11.08 6.18
CA HIS A 86 -10.31 -12.25 6.90
C HIS A 86 -10.94 -12.12 8.29
N ARG A 87 -12.19 -12.61 8.37
CA ARG A 87 -12.85 -12.95 9.62
C ARG A 87 -11.83 -13.72 10.45
N MET A 88 -11.26 -13.05 11.45
CA MET A 88 -10.79 -13.78 12.61
C MET A 88 -12.02 -14.40 13.26
N LEU A 89 -12.34 -15.62 12.83
CA LEU A 89 -13.13 -16.56 13.61
C LEU A 89 -12.31 -16.84 14.87
N ARG A 90 -12.56 -16.08 15.93
CA ARG A 90 -12.15 -16.50 17.28
C ARG A 90 -13.20 -17.51 17.76
N HIS A 91 -12.75 -18.75 17.93
CA HIS A 91 -13.45 -19.82 18.64
C HIS A 91 -13.54 -19.53 20.14
#